data_AF-A0A137R1B4-F1
#
_entry.id   AF-A0A137R1B4-F1
#
_cell.length_a   1.000
_cell.length_b   1.000
_cell.length_c   1.000
_cell.angle_alpha   90.00
_cell.angle_beta   90.00
_cell.angle_gamma   90.00
#
_symmetry.space_group_name_H-M   'P 1'
#
loop_
_entity.id
_entity.type
_entity.pdbx_description
1 polymer ?
#
loop_
_entity_poly.entity_id
_entity_poly.type
_entity_poly.pdbx_seq_one_letter_code
_entity_poly.pdbx_strand_id
1 'polypeptide(L)'
;MPEIPVDAQIFDIVFHPTSSTVFAGLLTGYVKAFAYDQQGNYQNVFSLRPSKKSCRGLSISEVGSKLYAVGKSKSLHIIDTKTEQIETRTGAHESAINRVKTLTPWLLTTGDDEGVIKLWDPRRKEAVRTYTHHFDYISDFLWLEDKKQLVATSGDGTLSVMDVRSKKPQPFAQSEDQEDELLSIVTIKG
;
A
#
# COMPACT_ATOMS: atom_id res chain seq x y z
N MET A 1 -1.56 6.08 -25.81
CA MET A 1 -1.11 5.54 -24.51
C MET A 1 0.03 4.59 -24.79
N PRO A 2 1.21 4.74 -24.14
CA PRO A 2 2.33 3.83 -24.37
C PRO A 2 1.94 2.40 -24.04
N GLU A 3 2.29 1.44 -24.90
CA GLU A 3 2.20 0.01 -24.58
C GLU A 3 3.49 -0.40 -23.87
N ILE A 4 3.40 -0.56 -22.55
CA ILE A 4 4.55 -0.92 -21.70
C ILE A 4 4.48 -2.42 -21.40
N PRO A 5 5.34 -3.26 -22.01
CA PRO A 5 5.33 -4.69 -21.76
C PRO A 5 5.86 -4.99 -20.36
N VAL A 6 5.08 -5.77 -19.63
CA VAL A 6 5.49 -6.40 -18.37
C VAL A 6 5.57 -7.90 -18.58
N ASP A 7 6.58 -8.53 -17.98
CA ASP A 7 6.91 -9.96 -18.12
C ASP A 7 6.10 -10.86 -17.17
N ALA A 8 5.19 -10.29 -16.39
CA ALA A 8 4.33 -10.99 -15.44
C ALA A 8 3.08 -10.17 -15.12
N GLN A 9 2.09 -10.83 -14.51
CA GLN A 9 0.87 -10.19 -14.03
C GLN A 9 1.19 -9.04 -13.06
N ILE A 10 0.53 -7.91 -13.29
CA ILE A 10 0.56 -6.73 -12.43
C ILE A 10 -0.49 -6.90 -11.33
N PHE A 11 -0.11 -6.63 -10.09
CA PHE A 11 -1.04 -6.56 -8.97
C PHE A 11 -1.41 -5.13 -8.60
N ASP A 12 -0.46 -4.21 -8.72
CA ASP A 12 -0.69 -2.81 -8.37
C ASP A 12 0.22 -1.88 -9.19
N ILE A 13 -0.26 -0.66 -9.40
CA ILE A 13 0.49 0.42 -10.05
C ILE A 13 0.37 1.70 -9.25
N VAL A 14 1.43 2.49 -9.23
CA VAL A 14 1.38 3.83 -8.65
C VAL A 14 2.17 4.80 -9.52
N PHE A 15 1.64 6.01 -9.70
CA PHE A 15 2.31 7.07 -10.45
C PHE A 15 3.16 7.92 -9.51
N HIS A 16 4.30 8.38 -10.00
CA HIS A 16 5.05 9.41 -9.30
C HIS A 16 4.22 10.70 -9.24
N PRO A 17 4.17 11.40 -8.09
CA PRO A 17 3.27 12.54 -7.89
C PRO A 17 3.56 13.72 -8.81
N THR A 18 4.81 13.88 -9.26
CA THR A 18 5.25 15.06 -10.02
C THR A 18 6.01 14.75 -11.31
N SER A 19 6.38 13.50 -11.56
CA SER A 19 7.15 13.11 -12.75
C SER A 19 6.37 12.09 -13.55
N SER A 20 6.61 12.03 -14.86
CA SER A 20 6.01 11.05 -15.75
C SER A 20 6.69 9.68 -15.57
N THR A 21 6.47 9.09 -14.40
CA THR A 21 7.02 7.79 -14.00
C THR A 21 5.90 6.96 -13.38
N VAL A 22 5.78 5.71 -13.81
CA VAL A 22 4.86 4.73 -13.25
C VAL A 22 5.64 3.57 -12.66
N PHE A 23 5.22 3.10 -11.49
CA PHE A 23 5.75 1.95 -10.80
C PHE A 23 4.75 0.80 -10.90
N ALA A 24 5.23 -0.41 -11.14
CA ALA A 24 4.40 -1.61 -11.24
C ALA A 24 4.92 -2.73 -10.33
N GLY A 25 4.04 -3.29 -9.51
CA GLY A 25 4.31 -4.42 -8.64
C GLY A 25 3.83 -5.72 -9.28
N LEU A 26 4.71 -6.71 -9.40
CA LEU A 26 4.46 -7.92 -10.18
C LEU A 26 4.30 -9.18 -9.33
N LEU A 27 3.61 -10.18 -9.90
CA LEU A 27 3.46 -11.53 -9.33
C LEU A 27 4.79 -12.21 -9.00
N THR A 28 5.83 -11.92 -9.77
CA THR A 28 7.18 -12.46 -9.61
C THR A 28 7.97 -11.82 -8.45
N GLY A 29 7.40 -10.78 -7.83
CA GLY A 29 8.01 -9.99 -6.77
C GLY A 29 8.92 -8.85 -7.26
N TYR A 30 8.94 -8.62 -8.57
CA TYR A 30 9.60 -7.45 -9.14
C TYR A 30 8.76 -6.19 -8.90
N VAL A 31 9.47 -5.09 -8.67
CA VAL A 31 8.95 -3.71 -8.71
C VAL A 31 9.70 -3.01 -9.84
N LYS A 32 8.97 -2.63 -10.89
CA LYS A 32 9.53 -1.98 -12.08
C LYS A 32 9.11 -0.52 -12.14
N ALA A 33 9.99 0.33 -12.63
CA ALA A 33 9.71 1.74 -12.88
C ALA A 33 9.89 2.04 -14.36
N PHE A 34 8.91 2.75 -14.93
CA PHE A 34 8.92 3.17 -16.32
C PHE A 34 8.69 4.67 -16.38
N ALA A 35 9.57 5.40 -17.05
CA ALA A 35 9.29 6.78 -17.42
C ALA A 35 8.57 6.80 -18.77
N TYR A 36 7.61 7.70 -18.93
CA TYR A 36 6.78 7.80 -20.12
C TYR A 36 6.60 9.25 -20.55
N ASP A 37 6.24 9.48 -21.80
CA ASP A 37 5.91 10.81 -22.33
C ASP A 37 4.49 10.89 -22.91
N GLN A 38 4.11 12.07 -23.41
CA GLN A 38 2.80 12.30 -24.02
C GLN A 38 2.68 11.66 -25.42
N GLN A 39 3.81 11.41 -26.07
CA GLN A 39 3.91 10.81 -27.41
C GLN A 39 3.74 9.29 -27.35
N GLY A 40 3.76 8.69 -26.16
CA GLY A 40 3.64 7.25 -25.97
C GLY A 40 4.97 6.51 -26.04
N ASN A 41 6.10 7.20 -25.93
CA ASN A 41 7.36 6.55 -25.68
C ASN A 41 7.50 6.21 -24.19
N TYR A 42 8.25 5.16 -23.91
CA TYR A 42 8.60 4.79 -22.55
C TYR A 42 10.06 4.32 -22.45
N GLN A 43 10.61 4.40 -21.25
CA GLN A 43 11.93 3.87 -20.92
C GLN A 43 11.88 3.16 -19.56
N ASN A 44 12.60 2.04 -19.45
CA ASN A 44 12.83 1.39 -18.18
C ASN A 44 13.75 2.27 -17.33
N VAL A 45 13.30 2.65 -16.13
CA VAL A 45 14.11 3.39 -15.15
C VAL A 45 14.86 2.40 -14.28
N PHE A 46 14.14 1.51 -13.61
CA PHE A 46 14.74 0.42 -12.83
C PHE A 46 13.86 -0.83 -12.83
N SER A 47 14.48 -1.96 -12.50
CA SER A 47 13.80 -3.23 -12.27
C SER A 47 14.40 -3.90 -11.03
N LEU A 48 13.72 -3.75 -9.89
CA LEU A 48 14.18 -4.24 -8.60
C LEU A 48 13.37 -5.47 -8.20
N ARG A 49 13.97 -6.36 -7.42
CA ARG A 49 13.29 -7.55 -6.90
C ARG A 49 13.41 -7.64 -5.38
N PRO A 50 12.63 -6.85 -4.62
CA PRO A 50 12.70 -6.86 -3.14
C PRO A 50 12.38 -8.23 -2.53
N SER A 51 11.55 -9.05 -3.20
CA SER A 51 11.24 -10.40 -2.76
C SER A 51 11.08 -11.37 -3.93
N LYS A 52 11.24 -12.67 -3.65
CA LYS A 52 10.90 -13.76 -4.59
C LYS A 52 9.40 -14.14 -4.55
N LYS A 53 8.60 -13.43 -3.74
CA LYS A 53 7.15 -13.61 -3.59
C LYS A 53 6.42 -12.41 -4.19
N SER A 54 5.15 -12.58 -4.55
CA SER A 54 4.35 -11.54 -5.21
C SER A 54 4.34 -10.22 -4.46
N CYS A 55 4.49 -9.11 -5.19
CA CYS A 55 4.22 -7.76 -4.71
C CYS A 55 2.75 -7.45 -4.99
N ARG A 56 1.94 -7.28 -3.94
CA ARG A 56 0.47 -7.12 -4.02
C ARG A 56 0.00 -5.66 -3.89
N GLY A 57 0.82 -4.80 -3.30
CA GLY A 57 0.47 -3.41 -3.06
C GLY A 57 1.68 -2.49 -3.14
N LEU A 58 1.48 -1.31 -3.70
CA LEU A 58 2.43 -0.22 -3.82
C LEU A 58 1.84 1.06 -3.23
N SER A 59 2.70 1.88 -2.64
CA SER A 59 2.33 3.25 -2.28
C SER A 59 3.54 4.15 -2.35
N ILE A 60 3.36 5.41 -2.72
CA ILE A 60 4.47 6.36 -2.87
C ILE A 60 4.33 7.50 -1.87
N SER A 61 5.45 7.94 -1.33
CA SER A 61 5.51 9.15 -0.51
C SER A 61 5.00 10.37 -1.29
N GLU A 62 4.43 11.34 -0.60
CA GLU A 62 3.87 12.58 -1.18
C GLU A 62 4.86 13.32 -2.11
N VAL A 63 6.14 13.31 -1.78
CA VAL A 63 7.20 13.94 -2.58
C VAL A 63 7.84 13.02 -3.63
N GLY A 64 7.43 11.75 -3.68
CA GLY A 64 7.90 10.78 -4.67
C GLY A 64 9.27 10.14 -4.37
N SER A 65 9.91 10.44 -3.24
CA SER A 65 11.27 9.97 -2.92
C SER A 65 11.33 8.51 -2.43
N LYS A 66 10.24 8.02 -1.81
CA LYS A 66 10.15 6.65 -1.28
C LYS A 66 8.96 5.93 -1.88
N LEU A 67 9.20 4.73 -2.39
CA LEU A 67 8.19 3.78 -2.83
C LEU A 67 8.12 2.63 -1.81
N TYR A 68 6.92 2.38 -1.30
CA TYR A 68 6.61 1.29 -0.38
C TYR A 68 6.01 0.13 -1.15
N ALA A 69 6.55 -1.06 -0.95
CA ALA A 69 6.07 -2.27 -1.59
C ALA A 69 5.81 -3.38 -0.57
N VAL A 70 4.66 -4.03 -0.70
CA VAL A 70 4.21 -5.11 0.19
C VAL A 70 3.68 -6.30 -0.60
N GLY A 71 3.53 -7.45 0.05
CA GLY A 71 3.00 -8.64 -0.61
C GLY A 71 3.14 -9.92 0.20
N LYS A 72 3.27 -11.04 -0.52
CA LYS A 72 3.31 -12.40 0.06
C LYS A 72 4.59 -12.70 0.84
N SER A 73 5.57 -11.81 0.81
CA SER A 73 6.78 -11.85 1.65
C SER A 73 6.51 -11.48 3.11
N LYS A 74 5.30 -10.98 3.44
CA LYS A 74 4.92 -10.50 4.79
C LYS A 74 5.77 -9.33 5.28
N SER A 75 6.53 -8.73 4.38
CA SER A 75 7.56 -7.73 4.67
C SER A 75 7.18 -6.41 4.03
N LEU A 76 7.59 -5.31 4.66
CA LEU A 76 7.47 -3.97 4.10
C LEU A 76 8.81 -3.57 3.49
N HIS A 77 8.82 -3.37 2.18
CA HIS A 77 9.99 -2.93 1.44
C HIS A 77 9.89 -1.42 1.19
N ILE A 78 10.98 -0.70 1.44
CA ILE A 78 11.11 0.75 1.25
C ILE A 78 12.19 0.95 0.20
N ILE A 79 11.80 1.46 -0.97
CA ILE A 79 12.65 1.67 -2.12
C ILE A 79 12.88 3.17 -2.27
N ASP A 80 14.14 3.58 -2.32
CA ASP A 80 14.50 4.94 -2.69
C ASP A 80 14.42 5.10 -4.21
N THR A 81 13.57 6.01 -4.68
CA THR A 81 13.26 6.14 -6.11
C THR A 81 14.41 6.71 -6.94
N LYS A 82 15.41 7.33 -6.30
CA LYS A 82 16.58 7.92 -6.98
C LYS A 82 17.81 7.04 -6.91
N THR A 83 18.05 6.41 -5.76
CA THR A 83 19.26 5.62 -5.51
C THR A 83 19.04 4.11 -5.70
N GLU A 84 17.79 3.69 -5.90
CA GLU A 84 17.39 2.30 -6.11
C GLU A 84 17.72 1.37 -4.94
N GLN A 85 18.08 1.95 -3.79
CA GLN A 85 18.37 1.23 -2.56
C GLN A 85 17.09 0.70 -1.95
N ILE A 86 17.16 -0.55 -1.46
CA ILE A 86 16.04 -1.24 -0.84
C ILE A 86 16.35 -1.44 0.64
N GLU A 87 15.54 -0.84 1.50
CA GLU A 87 15.46 -1.20 2.91
C GLU A 87 14.28 -2.16 3.10
N THR A 88 14.46 -3.22 3.88
CA THR A 88 13.39 -4.21 4.12
C THR A 88 13.14 -4.38 5.61
N ARG A 89 11.87 -4.26 6.00
CA ARG A 89 11.36 -4.66 7.31
C ARG A 89 10.76 -6.05 7.20
N THR A 90 11.57 -7.04 7.54
CA THR A 90 11.17 -8.45 7.56
C THR A 90 10.19 -8.73 8.70
N GLY A 91 9.22 -9.61 8.49
CA GLY A 91 8.25 -9.95 9.54
C GLY A 91 7.38 -8.75 9.94
N ALA A 92 7.08 -7.86 9.00
CA ALA A 92 6.19 -6.72 9.26
C ALA A 92 4.80 -7.21 9.69
N HIS A 93 4.34 -8.33 9.12
CA HIS A 93 3.12 -9.04 9.48
C HIS A 93 3.36 -10.55 9.62
N GLU A 94 2.47 -11.24 10.33
CA GLU A 94 2.47 -12.70 10.43
C GLU A 94 1.84 -13.36 9.19
N SER A 95 1.04 -12.60 8.44
CA SER A 95 0.37 -13.02 7.20
C SER A 95 0.77 -12.14 6.02
N ALA A 96 0.41 -12.57 4.80
CA ALA A 96 0.77 -11.85 3.59
C ALA A 96 0.02 -10.51 3.53
N ILE A 97 0.74 -9.46 3.14
CA ILE A 97 0.21 -8.09 3.16
C ILE A 97 -0.43 -7.80 1.80
N ASN A 98 -1.68 -7.35 1.81
CA ASN A 98 -2.44 -7.05 0.59
C ASN A 98 -2.35 -5.60 0.17
N ARG A 99 -2.30 -4.69 1.15
CA ARG A 99 -2.38 -3.26 0.89
C ARG A 99 -1.40 -2.48 1.73
N VAL A 100 -0.93 -1.39 1.16
CA VAL A 100 -0.12 -0.37 1.81
C VAL A 100 -0.61 1.00 1.36
N LYS A 101 -0.66 1.97 2.27
CA LYS A 101 -1.00 3.35 1.92
C LYS A 101 -0.19 4.34 2.74
N THR A 102 0.46 5.28 2.07
CA THR A 102 1.02 6.47 2.73
C THR A 102 -0.12 7.39 3.15
N LEU A 103 -0.13 7.77 4.42
CA LEU A 103 -1.14 8.66 5.01
C LEU A 103 -0.59 10.09 5.14
N THR A 104 0.64 10.19 5.65
CA THR A 104 1.39 11.45 5.81
C THR A 104 2.87 11.16 5.57
N PRO A 105 3.76 12.17 5.48
CA PRO A 105 5.19 11.94 5.34
C PRO A 105 5.84 11.09 6.47
N TRP A 106 5.17 10.94 7.62
CA TRP A 106 5.66 10.20 8.78
C TRP A 106 4.76 9.03 9.18
N LEU A 107 3.74 8.70 8.38
CA LEU A 107 2.80 7.64 8.71
C LEU A 107 2.34 6.92 7.44
N LEU A 108 2.47 5.60 7.45
CA LEU A 108 1.82 4.71 6.47
C LEU A 108 1.03 3.62 7.20
N THR A 109 0.16 2.94 6.47
CA THR A 109 -0.60 1.79 6.95
C THR A 109 -0.36 0.58 6.06
N THR A 110 -0.47 -0.61 6.64
CA THR A 110 -0.49 -1.89 5.93
C THR A 110 -1.64 -2.76 6.44
N GLY A 111 -2.17 -3.62 5.57
CA GLY A 111 -3.27 -4.55 5.88
C GLY A 111 -2.99 -5.92 5.27
N ASP A 112 -3.21 -6.99 6.05
CA ASP A 112 -2.86 -8.36 5.66
C ASP A 112 -4.07 -9.27 5.40
N ASP A 113 -3.78 -10.53 5.04
CA ASP A 113 -4.75 -11.60 4.76
C ASP A 113 -5.64 -11.96 5.98
N GLU A 114 -5.27 -11.58 7.21
CA GLU A 114 -6.01 -11.96 8.44
C GLU A 114 -6.67 -10.74 9.10
N GLY A 115 -6.90 -9.67 8.33
CA GLY A 115 -7.57 -8.47 8.84
C GLY A 115 -6.70 -7.59 9.74
N VAL A 116 -5.40 -7.87 9.87
CA VAL A 116 -4.52 -7.08 10.74
C VAL A 116 -4.09 -5.82 10.03
N ILE A 117 -4.41 -4.68 10.63
CA ILE A 117 -3.98 -3.35 10.15
C ILE A 117 -2.85 -2.85 11.05
N LYS A 118 -1.73 -2.44 10.46
CA LYS A 118 -0.61 -1.84 11.21
C LYS A 118 -0.30 -0.44 10.71
N LEU A 119 -0.09 0.49 11.64
CA LEU A 119 0.40 1.83 11.37
C LEU A 119 1.92 1.90 11.61
N TRP A 120 2.65 2.53 10.70
CA TRP A 120 4.10 2.61 10.76
C TRP A 120 4.61 4.03 10.65
N ASP A 121 5.56 4.36 11.51
CA ASP A 121 6.45 5.49 11.31
C ASP A 121 7.67 4.99 10.52
N PRO A 122 7.98 5.55 9.33
CA PRO A 122 9.15 5.17 8.54
C PRO A 122 10.49 5.29 9.29
N ARG A 123 10.54 6.03 10.39
CA ARG A 123 11.74 6.22 11.22
C ARG A 123 11.87 5.20 12.35
N ARG A 124 10.81 4.45 12.66
CA ARG A 124 10.77 3.48 13.77
C ARG A 124 10.76 2.06 13.22
N LYS A 125 11.43 1.13 13.91
CA LYS A 125 11.43 -0.30 13.53
C LYS A 125 10.06 -0.95 13.78
N GLU A 126 9.49 -0.69 14.95
CA GLU A 126 8.22 -1.27 15.38
C GLU A 126 7.00 -0.52 14.83
N ALA A 127 5.88 -1.23 14.72
CA ALA A 127 4.59 -0.64 14.40
C ALA A 127 4.17 0.33 15.51
N VAL A 128 3.62 1.48 15.11
CA VAL A 128 3.07 2.49 16.03
C VAL A 128 1.77 1.99 16.64
N ARG A 129 0.99 1.23 15.87
CA ARG A 129 -0.27 0.64 16.31
C ARG A 129 -0.62 -0.57 15.46
N THR A 130 -1.40 -1.46 16.07
CA THR A 130 -1.99 -2.64 15.43
C THR A 130 -3.48 -2.65 15.74
N TYR A 131 -4.31 -2.97 14.75
CA TYR A 131 -5.73 -3.25 14.89
C TYR A 131 -6.01 -4.67 14.36
N THR A 132 -6.85 -5.42 15.06
CA THR A 132 -7.14 -6.85 14.80
C THR A 132 -8.63 -7.16 14.90
N HIS A 133 -9.49 -6.18 14.58
CA HIS A 133 -10.94 -6.31 14.71
C HIS A 133 -11.60 -6.89 13.46
N HIS A 134 -10.92 -6.85 12.30
CA HIS A 134 -11.35 -7.56 11.10
C HIS A 134 -10.95 -9.02 11.18
N PHE A 135 -11.77 -9.89 10.61
CA PHE A 135 -11.57 -11.35 10.64
C PHE A 135 -11.32 -11.95 9.25
N ASP A 136 -11.15 -11.11 8.24
CA ASP A 136 -10.74 -11.48 6.90
C ASP A 136 -9.85 -10.39 6.28
N TYR A 137 -9.30 -10.65 5.10
CA TYR A 137 -8.27 -9.85 4.45
C TYR A 137 -8.64 -8.37 4.32
N ILE A 138 -7.65 -7.48 4.51
CA ILE A 138 -7.82 -6.05 4.23
C ILE A 138 -7.69 -5.81 2.73
N SER A 139 -8.75 -5.28 2.12
CA SER A 139 -8.86 -5.15 0.67
C SER A 139 -8.39 -3.79 0.15
N ASP A 140 -8.59 -2.70 0.90
CA ASP A 140 -8.17 -1.35 0.52
C ASP A 140 -8.19 -0.37 1.70
N PHE A 141 -7.55 0.79 1.51
CA PHE A 141 -7.48 1.88 2.47
C PHE A 141 -7.81 3.23 1.83
N LEU A 142 -8.54 4.05 2.57
CA LEU A 142 -8.80 5.45 2.26
C LEU A 142 -8.31 6.35 3.40
N TRP A 143 -7.58 7.40 3.05
CA TRP A 143 -7.08 8.38 4.03
C TRP A 143 -7.89 9.68 3.95
N LEU A 144 -8.47 10.08 5.07
CA LEU A 144 -9.20 11.33 5.25
C LEU A 144 -8.31 12.32 6.00
N GLU A 145 -7.58 13.14 5.25
CA GLU A 145 -6.57 14.08 5.77
C GLU A 145 -7.19 15.18 6.66
N ASP A 146 -8.41 15.61 6.36
CA ASP A 146 -9.18 16.61 7.11
C ASP A 146 -9.56 16.12 8.52
N LYS A 147 -10.02 14.87 8.62
CA LYS A 147 -10.45 14.25 9.88
C LYS A 147 -9.34 13.49 10.59
N LYS A 148 -8.19 13.30 9.92
CA LYS A 148 -7.11 12.40 10.36
C LYS A 148 -7.63 10.99 10.63
N GLN A 149 -8.46 10.50 9.73
CA GLN A 149 -9.10 9.18 9.84
C GLN A 149 -8.64 8.27 8.72
N LEU A 150 -8.26 7.05 9.09
CA LEU A 150 -8.05 5.96 8.16
C LEU A 150 -9.36 5.19 8.04
N VAL A 151 -9.80 4.91 6.82
CA VAL A 151 -10.87 3.96 6.53
C VAL A 151 -10.25 2.73 5.90
N ALA A 152 -10.64 1.55 6.36
CA ALA A 152 -10.23 0.27 5.80
C ALA A 152 -11.47 -0.54 5.40
N THR A 153 -11.40 -1.20 4.25
CA THR A 153 -12.38 -2.20 3.82
C THR A 153 -11.78 -3.58 3.97
N SER A 154 -12.62 -4.57 4.27
CA SER A 154 -12.21 -5.97 4.43
C SER A 154 -13.09 -6.91 3.63
N GLY A 155 -12.57 -8.10 3.33
CA GLY A 155 -13.34 -9.24 2.84
C GLY A 155 -14.40 -9.72 3.85
N ASP A 156 -14.31 -9.28 5.11
CA ASP A 156 -15.23 -9.66 6.18
C ASP A 156 -16.63 -9.02 6.10
N GLY A 157 -16.91 -8.33 4.99
CA GLY A 157 -18.17 -7.63 4.75
C GLY A 157 -18.28 -6.27 5.41
N THR A 158 -17.27 -5.81 6.17
CA THR A 158 -17.33 -4.55 6.91
C THR A 158 -16.25 -3.56 6.49
N LEU A 159 -16.51 -2.28 6.78
CA LEU A 159 -15.47 -1.24 6.78
C LEU A 159 -15.29 -0.68 8.18
N SER A 160 -14.07 -0.27 8.51
CA SER A 160 -13.74 0.35 9.79
C SER A 160 -13.11 1.72 9.60
N VAL A 161 -13.37 2.60 10.55
CA VAL A 161 -12.79 3.94 10.64
C VAL A 161 -11.91 3.99 11.87
N MET A 162 -10.66 4.44 11.72
CA MET A 162 -9.69 4.58 12.79
C MET A 162 -9.23 6.03 12.88
N ASP A 163 -9.43 6.69 14.03
CA ASP A 163 -8.82 7.99 14.30
C ASP A 163 -7.36 7.81 14.72
N VAL A 164 -6.42 8.28 13.90
CA VAL A 164 -4.98 8.08 14.18
C VAL A 164 -4.48 8.90 15.36
N ARG A 165 -5.23 9.92 15.81
CA ARG A 165 -4.91 10.75 16.98
C ARG A 165 -5.41 10.12 18.28
N SER A 166 -6.48 9.31 18.20
CA SER A 166 -6.96 8.51 19.32
C SER A 166 -5.84 7.61 19.80
N LYS A 167 -5.72 7.34 21.11
CA LYS A 167 -4.78 6.34 21.66
C LYS A 167 -5.43 4.97 21.85
N LYS A 168 -6.73 4.83 21.54
CA LYS A 168 -7.46 3.59 21.73
C LYS A 168 -6.99 2.53 20.72
N PRO A 169 -6.89 1.25 21.12
CA PRO A 169 -6.48 0.16 20.24
C PRO A 169 -7.61 -0.36 19.33
N GLN A 170 -8.81 0.20 19.45
CA GLN A 170 -10.01 -0.20 18.70
C GLN A 170 -10.37 0.84 17.64
N PRO A 171 -11.09 0.46 16.57
CA PRO A 171 -11.59 1.41 15.59
C PRO A 171 -12.51 2.45 16.25
N PHE A 172 -12.55 3.64 15.66
CA PHE A 172 -13.50 4.69 16.00
C PHE A 172 -14.94 4.29 15.67
N ALA A 173 -15.13 3.63 14.53
CA ALA A 173 -16.41 3.08 14.08
C ALA A 173 -16.19 1.87 13.18
N GLN A 174 -17.20 1.02 13.08
CA GLN A 174 -17.27 -0.10 12.13
C GLN A 174 -18.69 -0.14 11.56
N SER A 175 -18.81 -0.44 10.27
CA SER A 175 -20.12 -0.60 9.62
C SER A 175 -20.80 -1.89 10.07
N GLU A 176 -22.07 -1.99 9.71
CA GLU A 176 -22.75 -3.29 9.66
C GLU A 176 -22.14 -4.14 8.53
N ASP A 177 -22.33 -5.46 8.63
CA ASP A 177 -21.97 -6.42 7.59
C ASP A 177 -22.80 -6.14 6.32
N GLN A 178 -22.12 -6.06 5.19
CA GLN A 178 -22.71 -5.81 3.87
C GLN A 178 -23.04 -7.11 3.11
N GLU A 179 -22.90 -8.28 3.75
CA GLU A 179 -23.15 -9.61 3.20
C GLU A 179 -22.26 -10.02 2.01
N ASP A 180 -21.30 -9.18 1.62
CA ASP A 180 -20.37 -9.42 0.51
C ASP A 180 -19.02 -8.73 0.74
N GLU A 181 -17.98 -9.21 0.06
CA GLU A 181 -16.62 -8.71 0.20
C GLU A 181 -16.49 -7.28 -0.34
N LEU A 182 -15.98 -6.36 0.50
CA LEU A 182 -15.66 -5.01 0.04
C LEU A 182 -14.28 -5.04 -0.61
N LEU A 183 -14.17 -4.71 -1.90
CA LEU A 183 -12.91 -4.87 -2.66
C LEU A 183 -12.07 -3.61 -2.81
N SER A 184 -12.69 -2.42 -2.72
CA SER A 184 -12.01 -1.14 -2.90
C SER A 184 -12.80 0.00 -2.26
N ILE A 185 -12.14 1.14 -2.01
CA ILE A 185 -12.79 2.33 -1.47
C ILE A 185 -12.27 3.61 -2.12
N VAL A 186 -13.19 4.51 -2.46
CA VAL A 186 -12.87 5.83 -3.03
C VAL A 186 -13.79 6.89 -2.43
N THR A 187 -13.30 8.14 -2.36
CA THR A 187 -14.15 9.29 -1.99
C THR A 187 -14.87 9.82 -3.21
N ILE A 188 -16.18 10.05 -3.08
CA ILE A 188 -16.96 10.80 -4.04
C ILE A 188 -17.19 12.18 -3.44
N LYS A 189 -16.57 13.21 -4.02
CA LYS A 189 -16.85 14.60 -3.66
C LYS A 189 -18.12 15.03 -4.40
N GLY A 190 -19.14 15.43 -3.64
CA GLY A 190 -20.30 16.13 -4.17
C GLY A 190 -20.02 17.60 -4.44
#